data_AF-A0A969ETX2-F1
#
_entry.id   AF-A0A969ETX2-F1
#
_cell.length_a   1.000
_cell.length_b   1.000
_cell.length_c   1.000
_cell.angle_alpha   90.00
_cell.angle_beta   90.00
_cell.angle_gamma   90.00
#
_symmetry.space_group_name_H-M   'P 1'
#
loop_
_entity.id
_entity.type
_entity.pdbx_description
1 polymer ?
#
loop_
_entity_poly.entity_id
_entity_poly.type
_entity_poly.pdbx_seq_one_letter_code
_entity_poly.pdbx_strand_id
1 'polypeptide(L)'
;MRPQFDYGAEVRVTRNIRNDGTYPGMSRGDLLVRRGSTGLVRDIGRFLQDQVIYAVLFPHGESRLVGCREQELIPVDAPWIPNQFEFH
;
A
#
# COMPACT_ATOMS: atom_id res chain seq x y z
N MET A 1 11.77 -5.90 15.42
CA MET A 1 12.07 -5.08 14.23
C MET A 1 11.41 -3.72 14.41
N ARG A 2 12.11 -2.60 14.10
CA ARG A 2 11.48 -1.27 14.07
C ARG A 2 10.81 -1.10 12.69
N PRO A 3 9.59 -0.55 12.61
CA PRO A 3 8.96 -0.31 11.32
C PRO A 3 9.79 0.70 10.51
N GLN A 4 9.87 0.50 9.20
CA GLN A 4 10.52 1.40 8.26
C GLN A 4 9.82 2.75 8.12
N PHE A 5 8.50 2.79 8.25
CA PHE A 5 7.68 4.00 8.12
C PHE A 5 6.95 4.31 9.42
N ASP A 6 6.79 5.59 9.73
CA ASP A 6 6.01 6.06 10.89
C ASP A 6 4.59 6.48 10.49
N TYR A 7 3.72 6.66 11.49
CA TYR A 7 2.41 7.28 11.30
C TYR A 7 2.56 8.63 10.59
N GLY A 8 1.75 8.86 9.55
CA GLY A 8 1.78 10.10 8.76
C GLY A 8 2.82 10.11 7.64
N ALA A 9 3.69 9.09 7.52
CA ALA A 9 4.61 9.00 6.41
C ALA A 9 3.88 8.92 5.05
N GLU A 10 4.36 9.67 4.08
CA GLU A 10 3.91 9.59 2.68
C GLU A 10 4.69 8.49 1.96
N VAL A 11 3.94 7.56 1.36
CA VAL A 11 4.49 6.37 0.71
C VAL A 11 3.93 6.20 -0.69
N ARG A 12 4.68 5.50 -1.53
CA ARG A 12 4.24 5.04 -2.87
C ARG A 12 4.22 3.53 -2.91
N VAL A 13 3.16 2.95 -3.49
CA VAL A 13 3.12 1.50 -3.75
C VAL A 13 3.96 1.16 -4.98
N THR A 14 4.84 0.17 -4.86
CA THR A 14 5.73 -0.26 -5.97
C THR A 14 5.10 -1.34 -6.86
N ARG A 15 4.01 -1.96 -6.39
CA ARG A 15 3.29 -3.06 -7.06
C ARG A 15 1.78 -2.85 -6.93
N ASN A 16 1.02 -3.52 -7.79
CA ASN A 16 -0.44 -3.53 -7.67
C ASN A 16 -0.82 -4.26 -6.39
N ILE A 17 -1.58 -3.60 -5.53
CA ILE A 17 -2.13 -4.22 -4.33
C ILE A 17 -3.44 -4.87 -4.71
N ARG A 18 -3.52 -6.18 -4.51
CA ARG A 18 -4.72 -6.98 -4.76
C ARG A 18 -5.24 -7.56 -3.46
N ASN A 19 -6.55 -7.70 -3.37
CA ASN A 19 -7.18 -8.27 -2.17
C ASN A 19 -6.76 -9.73 -1.99
N ASP A 20 -6.13 -10.06 -0.87
CA ASP A 20 -5.79 -11.45 -0.51
C ASP A 20 -6.96 -12.20 0.18
N GLY A 21 -8.07 -11.49 0.39
CA GLY A 21 -9.28 -11.96 1.07
C GLY A 21 -9.50 -11.29 2.43
N THR A 22 -8.66 -10.34 2.82
CA THR A 22 -8.79 -9.58 4.07
C THR A 22 -9.54 -8.25 3.91
N TYR A 23 -9.58 -7.68 2.71
CA TYR A 23 -10.28 -6.42 2.46
C TYR A 23 -11.80 -6.65 2.29
N PRO A 24 -12.66 -5.96 3.04
CA PRO A 24 -14.10 -6.19 3.04
C PRO A 24 -14.77 -5.69 1.75
N GLY A 25 -15.80 -6.40 1.30
CA GLY A 25 -16.64 -5.97 0.16
C GLY A 25 -16.03 -6.16 -1.23
N MET A 26 -14.83 -6.74 -1.34
CA MET A 26 -14.17 -7.05 -2.62
C MET A 26 -13.77 -8.52 -2.66
N SER A 27 -13.75 -9.12 -3.86
CA SER A 27 -13.34 -10.51 -4.05
C SER A 27 -11.83 -10.67 -3.92
N ARG A 28 -11.36 -11.86 -3.54
CA ARG A 28 -9.93 -12.19 -3.59
C ARG A 28 -9.43 -12.02 -5.03
N GLY A 29 -8.30 -11.34 -5.18
CA GLY A 29 -7.68 -11.04 -6.46
C GLY A 29 -8.08 -9.68 -7.03
N ASP A 30 -9.13 -9.03 -6.53
CA ASP A 30 -9.55 -7.72 -7.02
C ASP A 30 -8.46 -6.67 -6.79
N LEU A 31 -8.34 -5.72 -7.72
CA LEU A 31 -7.37 -4.64 -7.64
C LEU A 31 -7.84 -3.60 -6.63
N LEU A 32 -7.08 -3.42 -5.55
CA LEU A 32 -7.36 -2.41 -4.52
C LEU A 32 -6.68 -1.09 -4.86
N VAL A 33 -5.38 -1.16 -5.19
CA VAL A 33 -4.54 0.01 -5.44
C VAL A 33 -3.61 -0.30 -6.61
N ARG A 34 -3.52 0.63 -7.56
CA ARG A 34 -2.57 0.53 -8.68
C ARG A 34 -1.17 0.92 -8.21
N ARG A 35 -0.14 0.24 -8.73
CA ARG A 35 1.26 0.64 -8.50
C ARG A 35 1.47 2.10 -8.89
N GLY A 36 2.41 2.76 -8.24
CA GLY A 36 2.65 4.19 -8.40
C GLY A 36 1.70 5.08 -7.60
N SER A 37 0.57 4.57 -7.09
CA SER A 37 -0.32 5.35 -6.24
C SER A 37 0.37 5.76 -4.94
N THR A 38 0.09 6.98 -4.49
CA THR A 38 0.64 7.52 -3.25
C THR A 38 -0.43 7.55 -2.16
N GLY A 39 0.00 7.37 -0.92
CA GLY A 39 -0.88 7.35 0.24
C GLY A 39 -0.16 7.74 1.51
N LEU A 40 -0.92 7.78 2.61
CA LEU A 40 -0.44 8.18 3.92
C LEU A 40 -0.59 7.03 4.91
N VAL A 41 0.48 6.69 5.62
CA VAL A 41 0.41 5.70 6.71
C VAL A 41 -0.50 6.24 7.82
N ARG A 42 -1.48 5.44 8.23
CA ARG A 42 -2.45 5.74 9.29
C ARG A 42 -2.39 4.78 10.46
N ASP A 43 -1.86 3.58 10.27
CA ASP A 43 -1.63 2.63 11.35
C ASP A 43 -0.52 1.64 10.98
N ILE A 44 0.09 1.04 11.99
CA ILE A 44 1.17 0.05 11.85
C ILE A 44 0.81 -1.16 12.69
N GLY A 45 0.30 -2.18 12.04
CA GLY A 45 -0.05 -3.45 12.64
C GLY A 45 1.01 -4.52 12.45
N ARG A 46 0.80 -5.66 13.09
CA ARG A 46 1.55 -6.89 12.83
C ARG A 46 0.60 -8.02 12.46
N PHE A 47 1.01 -8.83 11.50
CA PHE A 47 0.38 -10.09 11.13
C PHE A 47 1.35 -11.24 11.42
N LEU A 48 0.84 -12.36 11.95
CA LEU A 48 1.62 -13.56 12.31
C LEU A 48 2.95 -13.23 13.02
N GLN A 49 2.88 -12.41 14.07
CA GLN A 49 3.97 -11.96 14.96
C GLN A 49 5.12 -11.15 14.31
N ASP A 50 5.53 -11.48 13.07
CA ASP A 50 6.75 -10.98 12.44
C ASP A 50 6.52 -10.15 11.18
N GLN A 51 5.31 -10.14 10.60
CA GLN A 51 5.02 -9.37 9.38
C GLN A 51 4.44 -8.01 9.74
N VAL A 52 5.15 -6.93 9.43
CA VAL A 52 4.65 -5.57 9.59
C VAL A 52 3.66 -5.26 8.46
N ILE A 53 2.48 -4.76 8.83
CA ILE A 53 1.43 -4.33 7.91
C ILE A 53 1.13 -2.86 8.17
N TYR A 54 1.32 -2.03 7.15
CA TYR A 54 1.00 -0.61 7.18
C TYR A 54 -0.43 -0.40 6.67
N ALA A 55 -1.30 0.19 7.48
CA ALA A 55 -2.59 0.66 6.98
C ALA A 55 -2.38 2.01 6.29
N VAL A 56 -2.45 2.02 4.96
CA VAL A 56 -2.20 3.22 4.15
C VAL A 56 -3.52 3.74 3.60
N LEU A 57 -3.78 5.03 3.84
CA LEU A 57 -4.92 5.74 3.26
C LEU A 57 -4.54 6.28 1.88
N PHE A 58 -5.26 5.83 0.86
CA PHE A 58 -5.16 6.31 -0.51
C PHE A 58 -6.33 7.26 -0.79
N PRO A 59 -6.09 8.58 -0.93
CA PRO A 59 -7.16 9.58 -1.02
C PRO A 59 -7.73 9.77 -2.44
N HIS A 60 -7.17 9.12 -3.47
CA HIS A 60 -7.60 9.32 -4.85
C HIS A 60 -8.79 8.43 -5.22
N GLY A 61 -9.88 9.02 -5.70
CA GLY A 61 -11.13 8.33 -6.04
C GLY A 61 -12.01 8.12 -4.81
N GLU A 62 -12.44 6.88 -4.57
CA GLU A 62 -13.00 6.48 -3.28
C GLU A 62 -11.82 6.34 -2.30
N SER A 63 -11.79 7.15 -1.24
CA SER A 63 -10.77 7.03 -0.19
C SER A 63 -10.75 5.61 0.38
N ARG A 64 -9.62 4.91 0.27
CA ARG A 64 -9.46 3.52 0.72
C ARG A 64 -8.33 3.38 1.72
N LEU A 65 -8.59 2.72 2.85
CA LEU A 65 -7.58 2.32 3.81
C LEU A 65 -7.17 0.87 3.52
N VAL A 66 -5.96 0.66 3.01
CA VAL A 66 -5.49 -0.65 2.55
C VAL A 66 -4.24 -1.08 3.31
N GLY A 67 -4.23 -2.32 3.79
CA GLY A 67 -3.05 -2.93 4.41
C GLY A 67 -1.99 -3.24 3.35
N CYS A 68 -0.78 -2.74 3.57
CA CYS A 68 0.37 -2.91 2.70
C CYS A 68 1.53 -3.53 3.48
N ARG A 69 2.28 -4.44 2.87
CA ARG A 69 3.51 -5.00 3.45
C ARG A 69 4.64 -4.00 3.26
N GLU A 70 5.65 -4.08 4.13
CA GLU A 70 6.82 -3.18 4.05
C GLU A 70 7.47 -3.17 2.66
N GLN A 71 7.70 -4.34 2.06
CA GLN A 71 8.33 -4.47 0.74
C GLN A 71 7.47 -3.97 -0.44
N GLU A 72 6.20 -3.62 -0.20
CA GLU A 72 5.31 -3.06 -1.22
C GLU A 72 5.39 -1.53 -1.27
N LEU A 73 6.05 -0.90 -0.30
CA LEU A 73 6.11 0.55 -0.11
C LEU A 73 7.52 1.09 -0.29
N ILE A 74 7.59 2.33 -0.76
CA ILE A 74 8.79 3.18 -0.72
C ILE A 74 8.38 4.58 -0.22
N PRO A 75 9.32 5.38 0.32
CA PRO A 75 9.10 6.80 0.55
C PRO A 75 8.58 7.49 -0.73
N VAL A 76 7.66 8.44 -0.61
CA VAL A 76 7.06 9.12 -1.78
C VAL A 76 8.10 9.85 -2.64
N ASP A 77 9.19 10.31 -2.04
CA ASP A 77 10.31 11.03 -2.66
C ASP A 77 11.41 10.10 -3.19
N ALA A 78 11.34 8.80 -2.91
CA ALA A 78 12.28 7.84 -3.44
C ALA A 78 12.16 7.72 -4.98
N PRO A 79 13.26 7.43 -5.69
CA PRO A 79 13.24 7.23 -7.14
C PRO A 79 12.18 6.21 -7.55
N TRP A 80 11.29 6.62 -8.45
CA TRP A 80 10.25 5.77 -9.01
C TRP A 80 10.34 5.80 -10.53
N ILE A 81 10.47 4.62 -11.13
CA ILE A 81 10.49 4.46 -12.58
C ILE A 81 9.11 3.94 -12.99
N PRO A 82 8.23 4.78 -13.54
CA PRO A 82 6.95 4.31 -14.06
C PRO A 82 7.20 3.36 -15.25
N ASN A 83 6.35 2.35 -15.38
CA ASN A 83 6.40 1.44 -16.51
C ASN A 83 5.78 2.12 -17.74
N GLN A 84 6.55 2.22 -18.82
CA GLN A 84 6.13 2.88 -20.07
C GLN A 84 5.01 2.14 -20.82
N PHE A 85 4.75 0.86 -20.49
CA PHE A 85 3.75 0.01 -21.14
C PHE A 85 2.53 -0.28 -20.27
N GLU A 86 2.31 0.52 -19.22
CA GLU A 86 1.11 0.41 -18.40
C GLU A 86 -0.03 1.20 -19.04
N PHE A 87 -0.98 0.50 -19.64
CA PHE A 87 -2.19 1.09 -20.23
C PHE A 87 -3.35 1.03 -19.23
N HIS A 88 -4.18 2.08 -19.20
CA HIS A 88 -5.23 2.28 -18.19
C HIS A 88 -6.51 1.52 -18.46
#